data_AF-A0A7X8MVA7-F1
#
_entry.id   AF-A0A7X8MVA7-F1
#
_cell.length_a   1.000
_cell.length_b   1.000
_cell.length_c   1.000
_cell.angle_alpha   90.00
_cell.angle_beta   90.00
_cell.angle_gamma   90.00
#
_symmetry.space_group_name_H-M   'P 1'
#
loop_
_entity.id
_entity.type
_entity.pdbx_description
1 polymer ?
#
loop_
_entity_poly.entity_id
_entity_poly.type
_entity_poly.pdbx_seq_one_letter_code
_entity_poly.pdbx_strand_id
1 'polypeptide(L)'
;MTPDPRDSMELRLTLRRLEAAEAALADARRSLSQLIDRQSTPAPVPAPAPAPVPQPAPAPVRPRYPEKPAKPPRPPVPTETKVIRAVAVVGSLITVAGVGLAVALAIQAGLLGPLGRVLLSTLLAVALLGAGLWLDAYRRRVTDRDTAGMEAGVTALVVTAWLVSTVILWALVEILEWWPAWLAVAVLLAVWLALLAVTEARAMRWVAFFMGLSIIAIVPNFYSAHQPTTWLVLLLPVLLLALVRTPQRMQVRVVAGVMALLVQLWLTMEVLEVFFDTPEAASVVAAVVAVLSALAFAVVTLRFPAEDDRADLFTTFIVPLGLLVLAAPVAADTWTIWLLVPTTVALAVLGYRREHLLGVVGVCATAVAFVLVWWLTPPFGAGALIDATIVVALFFVAAILAVIWLDTREETRVAPWAFWLGAALTVTFTLSRNVLTKSPLWLTDHIALVQAGLIAVFLGVMLSRRKVLGGLPVWAQVALAVVGLHLSMVTVVTAATWLGSAVGGTGGMWLGYLIGHALVSILWMVLAAWILLAAPGLSDRASLGAGMVLAVAAVVKLVFFDLGTLEGLPRALAFLISGIALLAIAALRTRRRPAGLEEQQWDQHEQRAEHQ
;
A
#
# COMPACT_ATOMS: atom_id res chain seq x y z
N MET A 1 -27.99 -14.54 76.72
CA MET A 1 -27.08 -14.67 75.57
C MET A 1 -27.92 -15.02 74.35
N THR A 2 -28.32 -14.01 73.61
CA THR A 2 -29.12 -14.09 72.38
C THR A 2 -28.18 -14.17 71.18
N PRO A 3 -28.30 -15.16 70.28
CA PRO A 3 -27.40 -15.31 69.15
C PRO A 3 -27.64 -14.20 68.11
N ASP A 4 -26.54 -13.70 67.54
CA ASP A 4 -26.49 -12.61 66.56
C ASP A 4 -27.24 -13.00 65.27
N PRO A 5 -28.21 -12.21 64.79
CA PRO A 5 -28.97 -12.51 63.58
C PRO A 5 -28.12 -12.62 62.29
N ARG A 6 -26.88 -12.09 62.28
CA ARG A 6 -25.99 -12.14 61.11
C ARG A 6 -25.46 -13.54 60.79
N ASP A 7 -25.09 -14.33 61.79
CA ASP A 7 -24.56 -15.70 61.60
C ASP A 7 -25.63 -16.65 61.02
N SER A 8 -26.89 -16.44 61.39
CA SER A 8 -28.01 -17.24 60.87
C SER A 8 -28.26 -17.02 59.37
N MET A 9 -27.89 -15.84 58.84
CA MET A 9 -28.11 -15.49 57.45
C MET A 9 -27.00 -16.01 56.54
N GLU A 10 -25.74 -16.00 57.00
CA GLU A 10 -24.62 -16.62 56.28
C GLU A 10 -24.76 -18.15 56.21
N LEU A 11 -25.23 -18.78 57.30
CA LEU A 11 -25.48 -20.22 57.30
C LEU A 11 -26.60 -20.61 56.31
N ARG A 12 -27.64 -19.79 56.19
CA ARG A 12 -28.72 -20.02 55.21
C ARG A 12 -28.26 -19.82 53.77
N LEU A 13 -27.35 -18.88 53.52
CA LEU A 13 -26.78 -18.64 52.19
C LEU A 13 -25.82 -19.76 51.77
N THR A 14 -25.04 -20.30 52.70
CA THR A 14 -24.13 -21.43 52.43
C THR A 14 -24.90 -22.72 52.20
N LEU A 15 -25.96 -22.99 52.98
CA LEU A 15 -26.86 -24.13 52.75
C LEU A 15 -27.55 -24.07 51.38
N ARG A 16 -28.06 -22.89 50.97
CA ARG A 16 -28.66 -22.72 49.64
C ARG A 16 -27.67 -22.94 48.49
N ARG A 17 -26.40 -22.57 48.68
CA ARG A 17 -25.35 -22.81 47.66
C ARG A 17 -24.98 -24.29 47.57
N LEU A 18 -24.98 -25.01 48.68
CA LEU A 18 -24.76 -26.46 48.71
C LEU A 18 -25.92 -27.21 48.03
N GLU A 19 -27.17 -26.86 48.36
CA GLU A 19 -28.35 -27.45 47.71
C GLU A 19 -28.35 -27.19 46.19
N ALA A 20 -27.96 -25.99 45.75
CA ALA A 20 -27.84 -25.66 44.32
C ALA A 20 -26.71 -26.44 43.63
N ALA A 21 -25.59 -26.67 44.32
CA ALA A 21 -24.48 -27.46 43.78
C ALA A 21 -24.83 -28.95 43.67
N GLU A 22 -25.55 -29.50 44.64
CA GLU A 22 -26.03 -30.89 44.60
C GLU A 22 -27.06 -31.09 43.48
N ALA A 23 -27.98 -30.14 43.28
CA ALA A 23 -28.94 -30.18 42.17
C ALA A 23 -28.24 -30.16 40.81
N ALA A 24 -27.22 -29.31 40.63
CA ALA A 24 -26.44 -29.23 39.40
C ALA A 24 -25.65 -30.52 39.12
N LEU A 25 -25.10 -31.15 40.17
CA LEU A 25 -24.40 -32.43 40.04
C LEU A 25 -25.35 -33.57 39.67
N ALA A 26 -26.56 -33.58 40.23
CA ALA A 26 -27.60 -34.55 39.90
C ALA A 26 -28.07 -34.42 38.43
N ASP A 27 -28.22 -33.19 37.92
CA ASP A 27 -28.55 -32.93 36.51
C ASP A 27 -27.41 -33.32 35.57
N ALA A 28 -26.16 -33.04 35.93
CA ALA A 28 -25.00 -33.47 35.15
C ALA A 28 -24.93 -35.01 35.06
N ARG A 29 -25.21 -35.70 36.17
CA ARG A 29 -25.24 -37.17 36.22
C ARG A 29 -26.37 -37.75 35.36
N ARG A 30 -27.57 -37.15 35.39
CA ARG A 30 -28.71 -37.54 34.53
C ARG A 30 -28.42 -37.29 33.05
N SER A 31 -27.75 -36.19 32.73
CA SER A 31 -27.35 -35.85 31.36
C SER A 31 -26.33 -36.86 30.82
N LEU A 32 -25.38 -37.26 31.66
CA LEU A 32 -24.37 -38.26 31.32
C LEU A 32 -24.99 -39.64 31.12
N SER A 33 -25.93 -40.06 31.97
CA SER A 33 -26.64 -41.33 31.78
C SER A 33 -27.48 -41.34 30.50
N GLN A 34 -28.13 -40.21 30.14
CA GLN A 34 -28.88 -40.10 28.88
C GLN A 34 -27.99 -40.18 27.64
N LEU A 35 -26.76 -39.67 27.71
CA LEU A 35 -25.79 -39.77 26.62
C LEU A 35 -25.26 -41.21 26.46
N ILE A 36 -25.07 -41.91 27.57
CA ILE A 36 -24.67 -43.33 27.57
C ILE A 36 -25.79 -44.21 27.01
N ASP A 37 -27.05 -43.95 27.39
CA ASP A 37 -28.20 -44.68 26.84
C ASP A 37 -28.43 -44.37 25.34
N ARG A 38 -28.17 -43.13 24.88
CA ARG A 38 -28.23 -42.77 23.46
C ARG A 38 -27.18 -43.45 22.58
N GLN A 39 -26.05 -43.89 23.14
CA GLN A 39 -25.06 -44.67 22.40
C GLN A 39 -25.45 -46.15 22.22
N SER A 40 -26.55 -46.59 22.83
CA SER A 40 -26.92 -48.01 22.91
C SER A 40 -28.13 -48.40 22.04
N THR A 41 -28.63 -47.55 21.14
CA THR A 41 -29.73 -47.90 20.22
C THR A 41 -29.25 -48.24 18.79
N PRO A 42 -29.76 -49.33 18.17
CA PRO A 42 -29.42 -49.69 16.79
C PRO A 42 -30.06 -48.75 15.76
N ALA A 43 -29.43 -48.68 14.59
CA ALA A 43 -29.73 -47.76 13.48
C ALA A 43 -31.19 -47.80 12.97
N PRO A 44 -31.75 -46.66 12.52
CA PRO A 44 -33.07 -46.63 11.88
C PRO A 44 -33.05 -47.19 10.45
N VAL A 45 -34.12 -47.91 10.10
CA VAL A 45 -34.44 -48.53 8.80
C VAL A 45 -34.63 -47.46 7.70
N PRO A 46 -34.30 -47.73 6.42
CA PRO A 46 -34.40 -46.73 5.34
C PRO A 46 -35.86 -46.43 4.95
N ALA A 47 -36.18 -45.15 4.72
CA ALA A 47 -37.44 -44.71 4.12
C ALA A 47 -37.39 -44.79 2.56
N PRO A 48 -38.54 -44.89 1.86
CA PRO A 48 -38.59 -45.08 0.40
C PRO A 48 -38.21 -43.80 -0.39
N ALA A 49 -37.67 -44.01 -1.59
CA ALA A 49 -37.16 -43.00 -2.49
C ALA A 49 -38.24 -42.01 -3.03
N PRO A 50 -37.93 -40.70 -3.15
CA PRO A 50 -38.71 -39.76 -3.97
C PRO A 50 -38.39 -39.87 -5.47
N ALA A 51 -39.40 -39.58 -6.30
CA ALA A 51 -39.37 -39.60 -7.75
C ALA A 51 -38.40 -38.59 -8.40
N PRO A 52 -38.00 -38.77 -9.69
CA PRO A 52 -36.93 -38.00 -10.33
C PRO A 52 -37.36 -36.56 -10.70
N VAL A 53 -36.46 -35.60 -10.44
CA VAL A 53 -36.56 -34.20 -10.88
C VAL A 53 -35.67 -34.02 -12.13
N PRO A 54 -36.06 -33.23 -13.16
CA PRO A 54 -35.34 -33.13 -14.43
C PRO A 54 -33.90 -32.57 -14.31
N GLN A 55 -32.96 -33.20 -15.01
CA GLN A 55 -31.54 -32.82 -15.09
C GLN A 55 -31.31 -31.51 -15.88
N PRO A 56 -30.48 -30.57 -15.38
CA PRO A 56 -29.86 -29.53 -16.19
C PRO A 56 -28.67 -30.07 -17.00
N ALA A 57 -28.41 -29.46 -18.16
CA ALA A 57 -27.45 -29.89 -19.18
C ALA A 57 -25.98 -30.05 -18.70
N PRO A 58 -25.15 -30.89 -19.35
CA PRO A 58 -23.81 -31.23 -18.88
C PRO A 58 -22.82 -30.07 -19.07
N ALA A 59 -22.10 -29.74 -17.99
CA ALA A 59 -20.92 -28.88 -18.04
C ALA A 59 -19.72 -29.63 -18.69
N PRO A 60 -18.80 -28.92 -19.36
CA PRO A 60 -17.68 -29.53 -20.08
C PRO A 60 -16.74 -30.33 -19.15
N VAL A 61 -16.44 -31.56 -19.57
CA VAL A 61 -15.58 -32.52 -18.86
C VAL A 61 -14.16 -31.97 -18.78
N ARG A 62 -13.72 -31.60 -17.56
CA ARG A 62 -12.30 -31.30 -17.30
C ARG A 62 -11.49 -32.60 -17.33
N PRO A 63 -10.29 -32.61 -17.93
CA PRO A 63 -9.43 -33.79 -17.91
C PRO A 63 -9.08 -34.18 -16.46
N ARG A 64 -9.41 -35.43 -16.11
CA ARG A 64 -9.16 -36.02 -14.80
C ARG A 64 -7.66 -36.30 -14.69
N TYR A 65 -6.93 -35.45 -13.97
CA TYR A 65 -5.57 -35.78 -13.54
C TYR A 65 -5.60 -37.10 -12.75
N PRO A 66 -4.60 -37.99 -12.91
CA PRO A 66 -4.51 -39.19 -12.10
C PRO A 66 -4.47 -38.79 -10.63
N GLU A 67 -5.48 -39.24 -9.89
CA GLU A 67 -5.64 -38.98 -8.47
C GLU A 67 -4.45 -39.63 -7.76
N LYS A 68 -3.57 -38.80 -7.20
CA LYS A 68 -2.39 -39.26 -6.45
C LYS A 68 -2.90 -40.20 -5.35
N PRO A 69 -2.38 -41.45 -5.23
CA PRO A 69 -2.91 -42.41 -4.28
C PRO A 69 -3.01 -41.77 -2.89
N ALA A 70 -4.21 -41.80 -2.31
CA ALA A 70 -4.47 -41.27 -0.99
C ALA A 70 -3.48 -41.91 -0.01
N LYS A 71 -2.63 -41.10 0.62
CA LYS A 71 -1.73 -41.60 1.67
C LYS A 71 -2.58 -42.29 2.72
N PRO A 72 -2.22 -43.52 3.17
CA PRO A 72 -2.98 -44.20 4.19
C PRO A 72 -3.10 -43.32 5.44
N PRO A 73 -4.27 -43.29 6.10
CA PRO A 73 -4.44 -42.53 7.34
C PRO A 73 -3.38 -42.99 8.34
N ARG A 74 -2.62 -42.03 8.89
CA ARG A 74 -1.60 -42.33 9.90
C ARG A 74 -2.28 -43.04 11.07
N PRO A 75 -1.75 -44.17 11.56
CA PRO A 75 -2.35 -44.88 12.68
C PRO A 75 -2.49 -43.92 13.88
N PRO A 76 -3.62 -43.94 14.60
CA PRO A 76 -3.81 -43.11 15.78
C PRO A 76 -2.67 -43.37 16.76
N VAL A 77 -2.00 -42.28 17.17
CA VAL A 77 -0.87 -42.38 18.10
C VAL A 77 -1.34 -43.09 19.37
N PRO A 78 -0.70 -44.19 19.80
CA PRO A 78 -1.12 -44.96 20.96
C PRO A 78 -1.30 -44.06 22.19
N THR A 79 -2.34 -44.31 22.98
CA THR A 79 -2.63 -43.56 24.22
C THR A 79 -1.42 -43.55 25.17
N GLU A 80 -0.66 -44.64 25.20
CA GLU A 80 0.60 -44.77 25.94
C GLU A 80 1.66 -43.75 25.48
N THR A 81 1.85 -43.56 24.16
CA THR A 81 2.76 -42.54 23.63
C THR A 81 2.30 -41.12 23.94
N LYS A 82 0.98 -40.87 24.00
CA LYS A 82 0.44 -39.56 24.41
C LYS A 82 0.71 -39.28 25.89
N VAL A 83 0.57 -40.30 26.75
CA VAL A 83 0.88 -40.19 28.19
C VAL A 83 2.38 -40.00 28.42
N ILE A 84 3.24 -40.77 27.74
CA ILE A 84 4.70 -40.61 27.83
C ILE A 84 5.13 -39.21 27.39
N ARG A 85 4.55 -38.68 26.30
CA ARG A 85 4.80 -37.28 25.89
C ARG A 85 4.30 -36.27 26.91
N ALA A 86 3.11 -36.48 27.50
CA ALA A 86 2.58 -35.59 28.54
C ALA A 86 3.47 -35.59 29.79
N VAL A 87 3.90 -36.77 30.26
CA VAL A 87 4.82 -36.91 31.41
C VAL A 87 6.18 -36.28 31.10
N ALA A 88 6.70 -36.46 29.89
CA ALA A 88 7.95 -35.81 29.46
C ALA A 88 7.83 -34.28 29.42
N VAL A 89 6.68 -33.74 28.97
CA VAL A 89 6.41 -32.29 28.99
C VAL A 89 6.33 -31.77 30.43
N VAL A 90 5.60 -32.44 31.32
CA VAL A 90 5.49 -32.06 32.73
C VAL A 90 6.85 -32.14 33.44
N GLY A 91 7.60 -33.22 33.24
CA GLY A 91 8.95 -33.38 33.78
C GLY A 91 9.93 -32.31 33.27
N SER A 92 9.81 -31.92 32.00
CA SER A 92 10.60 -30.82 31.42
C SER A 92 10.23 -29.48 32.06
N LEU A 93 8.94 -29.19 32.27
CA LEU A 93 8.49 -27.96 32.94
C LEU A 93 9.01 -27.86 34.38
N ILE A 94 8.93 -28.96 35.14
CA ILE A 94 9.45 -29.01 36.52
C ILE A 94 10.96 -28.79 36.53
N THR A 95 11.67 -29.37 35.58
CA THR A 95 13.13 -29.21 35.47
C THR A 95 13.50 -27.77 35.12
N VAL A 96 12.80 -27.14 34.15
CA VAL A 96 13.00 -25.73 33.81
C VAL A 96 12.72 -24.82 35.01
N ALA A 97 11.63 -25.07 35.73
CA ALA A 97 11.29 -24.32 36.94
C ALA A 97 12.34 -24.52 38.05
N GLY A 98 12.81 -25.75 38.26
CA GLY A 98 13.85 -26.08 39.23
C GLY A 98 15.19 -25.42 38.90
N VAL A 99 15.61 -25.44 37.64
CA VAL A 99 16.81 -24.74 37.17
C VAL A 99 16.65 -23.23 37.35
N GLY A 100 15.49 -22.66 36.98
CA GLY A 100 15.19 -21.25 37.20
C GLY A 100 15.27 -20.84 38.67
N LEU A 101 14.71 -21.65 39.56
CA LEU A 101 14.77 -21.44 41.01
C LEU A 101 16.20 -21.55 41.54
N ALA A 102 16.96 -22.56 41.12
CA ALA A 102 18.36 -22.73 41.53
C ALA A 102 19.23 -21.55 41.08
N VAL A 103 19.04 -21.06 39.85
CA VAL A 103 19.71 -19.85 39.35
C VAL A 103 19.29 -18.63 40.18
N ALA A 104 18.01 -18.45 40.46
CA ALA A 104 17.52 -17.35 41.29
C ALA A 104 18.12 -17.38 42.71
N LEU A 105 18.21 -18.56 43.32
CA LEU A 105 18.85 -18.75 44.62
C LEU A 105 20.35 -18.47 44.57
N ALA A 106 21.06 -18.92 43.52
CA ALA A 106 22.47 -18.61 43.34
C ALA A 106 22.73 -17.11 43.15
N ILE A 107 21.79 -16.41 42.50
CA ILE A 107 21.80 -14.94 42.37
C ILE A 107 21.61 -14.28 43.74
N GLN A 108 20.61 -14.70 44.50
CA GLN A 108 20.30 -14.13 45.82
C GLN A 108 21.41 -14.41 46.84
N ALA A 109 22.05 -15.58 46.76
CA ALA A 109 23.18 -15.97 47.60
C ALA A 109 24.50 -15.29 47.21
N GLY A 110 24.52 -14.45 46.16
CA GLY A 110 25.73 -13.78 45.67
C GLY A 110 26.71 -14.71 44.94
N LEU A 111 26.42 -16.00 44.82
CA LEU A 111 27.24 -17.00 44.13
C LEU A 111 27.33 -16.72 42.62
N LEU A 112 26.29 -16.11 42.03
CA LEU A 112 26.20 -15.80 40.61
C LEU A 112 26.07 -14.28 40.39
N GLY A 113 27.21 -13.60 40.53
CA GLY A 113 27.35 -12.18 40.20
C GLY A 113 27.12 -11.88 38.71
N PRO A 114 26.99 -10.59 38.32
CA PRO A 114 26.71 -10.19 36.94
C PRO A 114 27.67 -10.80 35.91
N LEU A 115 28.96 -10.83 36.22
CA LEU A 115 29.99 -11.39 35.33
C LEU A 115 29.83 -12.89 35.12
N GLY A 116 29.53 -13.63 36.20
CA GLY A 116 29.25 -15.06 36.13
C GLY A 116 28.07 -15.38 35.21
N ARG A 117 27.02 -14.54 35.24
CA ARG A 117 25.84 -14.71 34.37
C ARG A 117 26.18 -14.51 32.91
N VAL A 118 26.93 -13.44 32.59
CA VAL A 118 27.34 -13.15 31.21
C VAL A 118 28.22 -14.26 30.66
N LEU A 119 29.22 -14.70 31.43
CA LEU A 119 30.13 -15.78 31.02
C LEU A 119 29.38 -17.11 30.83
N LEU A 120 28.52 -17.50 31.78
CA LEU A 120 27.75 -18.73 31.69
C LEU A 120 26.77 -18.71 30.51
N SER A 121 26.13 -17.55 30.26
CA SER A 121 25.20 -17.39 29.13
C SER A 121 25.93 -17.41 27.80
N THR A 122 27.13 -16.82 27.73
CA THR A 122 27.98 -16.85 26.53
C THR A 122 28.45 -18.27 26.24
N LEU A 123 28.91 -19.00 27.26
CA LEU A 123 29.30 -20.40 27.14
C LEU A 123 28.12 -21.27 26.71
N LEU A 124 26.93 -21.02 27.25
CA LEU A 124 25.69 -21.68 26.83
C LEU A 124 25.37 -21.40 25.36
N ALA A 125 25.43 -20.14 24.91
CA ALA A 125 25.16 -19.77 23.51
C ALA A 125 26.14 -20.46 22.54
N VAL A 126 27.43 -20.48 22.87
CA VAL A 126 28.48 -21.15 22.09
C VAL A 126 28.25 -22.66 22.05
N ALA A 127 27.90 -23.28 23.19
CA ALA A 127 27.60 -24.70 23.27
C ALA A 127 26.37 -25.08 22.44
N LEU A 128 25.29 -24.28 22.50
CA LEU A 128 24.08 -24.47 21.69
C LEU A 128 24.37 -24.34 20.20
N LEU A 129 25.13 -23.31 19.79
CA LEU A 129 25.53 -23.14 18.39
C LEU A 129 26.38 -24.31 17.91
N GLY A 130 27.38 -24.72 18.68
CA GLY A 130 28.23 -25.86 18.38
C GLY A 130 27.45 -27.16 18.25
N ALA A 131 26.53 -27.43 19.19
CA ALA A 131 25.64 -28.59 19.14
C ALA A 131 24.72 -28.57 17.91
N GLY A 132 24.15 -27.40 17.56
CA GLY A 132 23.32 -27.22 16.37
C GLY A 132 24.08 -27.48 15.07
N LEU A 133 25.31 -26.95 14.95
CA LEU A 133 26.16 -27.15 13.77
C LEU A 133 26.69 -28.58 13.65
N TRP A 134 26.98 -29.22 14.79
CA TRP A 134 27.34 -30.64 14.85
C TRP A 134 26.16 -31.52 14.42
N LEU A 135 24.96 -31.24 14.93
CA LEU A 135 23.74 -31.98 14.58
C LEU A 135 23.40 -31.83 13.09
N ASP A 136 23.59 -30.65 12.50
CA ASP A 136 23.42 -30.46 11.05
C ASP A 136 24.45 -31.27 10.24
N ALA A 137 25.71 -31.26 10.66
CA ALA A 137 26.75 -32.05 10.00
C ALA A 137 26.53 -33.56 10.15
N TYR A 138 25.98 -33.99 11.28
CA TYR A 138 25.57 -35.39 11.49
C TYR A 138 24.38 -35.75 10.60
N ARG A 139 23.32 -34.93 10.58
CA ARG A 139 22.13 -35.12 9.74
C ARG A 139 22.47 -35.33 8.27
N ARG A 140 23.40 -34.56 7.71
CA ARG A 140 23.80 -34.69 6.29
C ARG A 140 24.52 -36.00 5.95
N ARG A 141 25.12 -36.66 6.94
CA ARG A 141 25.86 -37.92 6.74
C ARG A 141 24.96 -39.15 6.80
N VAL A 142 23.75 -39.03 7.36
CA VAL A 142 22.83 -40.15 7.56
C VAL A 142 21.71 -40.09 6.53
N THR A 143 21.69 -41.03 5.58
CA THR A 143 20.74 -41.05 4.45
C THR A 143 19.44 -41.83 4.76
N ASP A 144 19.43 -42.65 5.81
CA ASP A 144 18.44 -43.74 5.98
C ASP A 144 17.35 -43.47 7.05
N ARG A 145 17.28 -42.24 7.62
CA ARG A 145 16.31 -41.89 8.67
C ARG A 145 15.47 -40.68 8.29
N ASP A 146 14.28 -40.59 8.88
CA ASP A 146 13.37 -39.45 8.77
C ASP A 146 14.02 -38.20 9.43
N THR A 147 14.81 -37.44 8.65
CA THR A 147 15.64 -36.32 9.13
C THR A 147 14.84 -35.06 9.47
N ALA A 148 13.52 -35.06 9.26
CA ALA A 148 12.66 -33.91 9.51
C ALA A 148 12.69 -33.46 10.99
N GLY A 149 12.71 -34.41 11.93
CA GLY A 149 12.82 -34.08 13.36
C GLY A 149 14.18 -33.46 13.73
N MET A 150 15.25 -33.85 13.02
CA MET A 150 16.59 -33.30 13.25
C MET A 150 16.73 -31.88 12.70
N GLU A 151 16.04 -31.53 11.61
CA GLU A 151 16.01 -30.16 11.08
C GLU A 151 15.40 -29.16 12.06
N ALA A 152 14.31 -29.54 12.72
CA ALA A 152 13.70 -28.74 13.78
C ALA A 152 14.66 -28.54 14.97
N GLY A 153 15.36 -29.62 15.38
CA GLY A 153 16.37 -29.55 16.43
C GLY A 153 17.55 -28.64 16.10
N VAL A 154 18.09 -28.72 14.87
CA VAL A 154 19.14 -27.80 14.38
C VAL A 154 18.64 -26.36 14.42
N THR A 155 17.43 -26.12 13.91
CA THR A 155 16.85 -24.77 13.87
C THR A 155 16.69 -24.20 15.27
N ALA A 156 16.12 -24.97 16.19
CA ALA A 156 15.93 -24.56 17.58
C ALA A 156 17.27 -24.19 18.24
N LEU A 157 18.27 -25.07 18.18
CA LEU A 157 19.57 -24.85 18.82
C LEU A 157 20.27 -23.59 18.28
N VAL A 158 20.32 -23.41 16.96
CA VAL A 158 21.01 -22.27 16.33
C VAL A 158 20.25 -20.96 16.57
N VAL A 159 18.92 -20.96 16.45
CA VAL A 159 18.10 -19.76 16.70
C VAL A 159 18.15 -19.37 18.17
N THR A 160 18.07 -20.34 19.10
CA THR A 160 18.22 -20.06 20.53
C THR A 160 19.59 -19.48 20.83
N ALA A 161 20.68 -20.02 20.27
CA ALA A 161 22.01 -19.43 20.43
C ALA A 161 22.05 -17.97 19.97
N TRP A 162 21.48 -17.66 18.80
CA TRP A 162 21.36 -16.30 18.27
C TRP A 162 20.59 -15.35 19.20
N LEU A 163 19.42 -15.78 19.66
CA LEU A 163 18.58 -14.96 20.55
C LEU A 163 19.26 -14.73 21.90
N VAL A 164 19.91 -15.76 22.47
CA VAL A 164 20.68 -15.62 23.71
C VAL A 164 21.83 -14.63 23.52
N SER A 165 22.59 -14.71 22.41
CA SER A 165 23.64 -13.72 22.10
C SER A 165 23.10 -12.30 22.03
N THR A 166 21.92 -12.10 21.42
CA THR A 166 21.27 -10.79 21.34
C THR A 166 20.88 -10.26 22.73
N VAL A 167 20.32 -11.11 23.59
CA VAL A 167 19.96 -10.74 24.98
C VAL A 167 21.20 -10.40 25.80
N ILE A 168 22.31 -11.14 25.62
CA ILE A 168 23.59 -10.83 26.28
C ILE A 168 24.09 -9.43 25.86
N LEU A 169 24.06 -9.12 24.56
CA LEU A 169 24.50 -7.82 24.04
C LEU A 169 23.63 -6.67 24.56
N TRP A 170 22.30 -6.86 24.60
CA TRP A 170 21.39 -5.88 25.16
C TRP A 170 21.66 -5.66 26.65
N ALA A 171 21.84 -6.74 27.42
CA ALA A 171 22.15 -6.65 28.85
C ALA A 171 23.50 -5.96 29.11
N LEU A 172 24.52 -6.16 28.26
CA LEU A 172 25.83 -5.50 28.39
C LEU A 172 25.75 -3.99 28.20
N VAL A 173 24.79 -3.49 27.43
CA VAL A 173 24.59 -2.06 27.15
C VAL A 173 23.60 -1.45 28.14
N GLU A 174 22.39 -1.99 28.23
CA GLU A 174 21.25 -1.35 28.90
C GLU A 174 21.11 -1.71 30.38
N ILE A 175 21.62 -2.88 30.81
CA ILE A 175 21.47 -3.33 32.21
C ILE A 175 22.78 -3.17 32.99
N LEU A 176 23.89 -3.61 32.39
CA LEU A 176 25.20 -3.64 33.03
C LEU A 176 26.01 -2.39 32.74
N GLU A 177 25.70 -1.67 31.65
CA GLU A 177 26.42 -0.48 31.19
C GLU A 177 27.94 -0.72 31.01
N TRP A 178 28.33 -1.97 30.73
CA TRP A 178 29.73 -2.35 30.56
C TRP A 178 30.26 -1.98 29.19
N TRP A 179 29.39 -2.01 28.17
CA TRP A 179 29.75 -1.77 26.79
C TRP A 179 29.05 -0.54 26.24
N PRO A 180 29.74 0.28 25.41
CA PRO A 180 29.08 1.31 24.65
C PRO A 180 28.22 0.69 23.53
N ALA A 181 27.11 1.37 23.18
CA ALA A 181 26.16 0.86 22.19
C ALA A 181 26.78 0.54 20.82
N TRP A 182 27.75 1.35 20.36
CA TRP A 182 28.44 1.10 19.09
C TRP A 182 29.15 -0.25 19.04
N LEU A 183 29.73 -0.69 20.16
CA LEU A 183 30.45 -1.95 20.24
C LEU A 183 29.48 -3.13 20.20
N ALA A 184 28.35 -3.02 20.91
CA ALA A 184 27.31 -4.04 20.87
C ALA A 184 26.69 -4.18 19.47
N VAL A 185 26.43 -3.07 18.77
CA VAL A 185 25.94 -3.09 17.39
C VAL A 185 26.97 -3.69 16.43
N ALA A 186 28.26 -3.35 16.58
CA ALA A 186 29.32 -3.93 15.76
C ALA A 186 29.42 -5.45 15.95
N VAL A 187 29.37 -5.94 17.19
CA VAL A 187 29.39 -7.38 17.50
C VAL A 187 28.11 -8.06 17.02
N LEU A 188 26.94 -7.44 17.21
CA LEU A 188 25.66 -7.92 16.71
C LEU A 188 25.71 -8.13 15.18
N LEU A 189 26.20 -7.15 14.44
CA LEU A 189 26.34 -7.23 12.97
C LEU A 189 27.36 -8.31 12.56
N ALA A 190 28.48 -8.43 13.27
CA ALA A 190 29.46 -9.47 13.00
C ALA A 190 28.86 -10.88 13.18
N VAL A 191 28.13 -11.10 14.29
CA VAL A 191 27.44 -12.38 14.56
C VAL A 191 26.31 -12.61 13.54
N TRP A 192 25.54 -11.58 13.20
CA TRP A 192 24.50 -11.64 12.17
C TRP A 192 25.09 -12.10 10.83
N LEU A 193 26.12 -11.42 10.33
CA LEU A 193 26.76 -11.76 9.06
C LEU A 193 27.41 -13.16 9.08
N ALA A 194 28.06 -13.54 10.18
CA ALA A 194 28.62 -14.87 10.33
C ALA A 194 27.53 -15.95 10.27
N LEU A 195 26.41 -15.75 10.96
CA LEU A 195 25.27 -16.67 10.90
C LEU A 195 24.61 -16.66 9.52
N LEU A 196 24.45 -15.51 8.86
CA LEU A 196 23.96 -15.46 7.48
C LEU A 196 24.85 -16.30 6.56
N ALA A 197 26.18 -16.15 6.63
CA ALA A 197 27.12 -16.94 5.84
C ALA A 197 27.00 -18.45 6.13
N VAL A 198 26.84 -18.84 7.40
CA VAL A 198 26.61 -20.24 7.80
C VAL A 198 25.28 -20.75 7.24
N THR A 199 24.19 -19.98 7.34
CA THR A 199 22.88 -20.36 6.80
C THR A 199 22.88 -20.43 5.27
N GLU A 200 23.69 -19.62 4.59
CA GLU A 200 23.92 -19.72 3.15
C GLU A 200 24.65 -21.02 2.81
N ALA A 201 25.85 -21.21 3.37
CA ALA A 201 26.73 -22.35 3.10
C ALA A 201 26.07 -23.70 3.42
N ARG A 202 25.22 -23.72 4.44
CA ARG A 202 24.50 -24.92 4.89
C ARG A 202 23.03 -24.94 4.47
N ALA A 203 22.56 -24.01 3.64
CA ALA A 203 21.16 -23.98 3.18
C ALA A 203 20.10 -24.09 4.31
N MET A 204 20.35 -23.47 5.47
CA MET A 204 19.47 -23.51 6.64
C MET A 204 18.36 -22.46 6.55
N ARG A 205 17.39 -22.67 5.65
CA ARG A 205 16.32 -21.68 5.37
C ARG A 205 15.51 -21.28 6.61
N TRP A 206 15.20 -22.22 7.50
CA TRP A 206 14.38 -21.96 8.69
C TRP A 206 15.13 -21.15 9.74
N VAL A 207 16.44 -21.35 9.87
CA VAL A 207 17.29 -20.51 10.73
C VAL A 207 17.26 -19.07 10.20
N ALA A 208 17.47 -18.87 8.89
CA ALA A 208 17.40 -17.53 8.28
C ALA A 208 16.00 -16.88 8.44
N PHE A 209 14.93 -17.67 8.32
CA PHE A 209 13.56 -17.20 8.57
C PHE A 209 13.37 -16.67 9.99
N PHE A 210 13.79 -17.42 11.02
CA PHE A 210 13.64 -16.99 12.42
C PHE A 210 14.63 -15.89 12.81
N MET A 211 15.83 -15.86 12.23
CA MET A 211 16.71 -14.70 12.32
C MET A 211 16.01 -13.45 11.77
N GLY A 212 15.37 -13.55 10.61
CA GLY A 212 14.56 -12.46 10.06
C GLY A 212 13.43 -12.04 11.00
N LEU A 213 12.68 -13.00 11.56
CA LEU A 213 11.61 -12.71 12.52
C LEU A 213 12.12 -11.95 13.76
N SER A 214 13.36 -12.19 14.19
CA SER A 214 13.94 -11.50 15.36
C SER A 214 14.24 -10.02 15.13
N ILE A 215 14.27 -9.55 13.88
CA ILE A 215 14.58 -8.13 13.55
C ILE A 215 13.63 -7.17 14.27
N ILE A 216 12.36 -7.51 14.40
CA ILE A 216 11.36 -6.65 15.06
C ILE A 216 11.64 -6.42 16.54
N ALA A 217 12.33 -7.37 17.20
CA ALA A 217 12.78 -7.19 18.58
C ALA A 217 14.14 -6.48 18.63
N ILE A 218 15.02 -6.72 17.65
CA ILE A 218 16.38 -6.20 17.65
C ILE A 218 16.40 -4.71 17.35
N VAL A 219 15.76 -4.27 16.27
CA VAL A 219 15.89 -2.87 15.82
C VAL A 219 15.45 -1.88 16.89
N PRO A 220 14.26 -2.01 17.51
CA PRO A 220 13.84 -1.06 18.55
C PRO A 220 14.71 -1.04 19.81
N ASN A 221 15.45 -2.12 20.10
CA ASN A 221 16.26 -2.23 21.33
C ASN A 221 17.72 -1.82 21.13
N PHE A 222 18.20 -1.71 19.88
CA PHE A 222 19.58 -1.37 19.58
C PHE A 222 19.72 -0.08 18.77
N TYR A 223 18.65 0.42 18.16
CA TYR A 223 18.64 1.69 17.45
C TYR A 223 18.48 2.86 18.41
N SER A 224 19.23 3.93 18.17
CA SER A 224 19.04 5.23 18.82
C SER A 224 19.19 6.34 17.78
N ALA A 225 18.18 7.20 17.67
CA ALA A 225 18.20 8.36 16.76
C ALA A 225 19.38 9.31 17.03
N HIS A 226 19.88 9.35 18.27
CA HIS A 226 20.96 10.24 18.70
C HIS A 226 22.36 9.65 18.54
N GLN A 227 22.48 8.35 18.21
CA GLN A 227 23.76 7.67 18.12
C GLN A 227 23.96 7.08 16.71
N PRO A 228 24.65 7.78 15.79
CA PRO A 228 24.80 7.36 14.39
C PRO A 228 25.36 5.95 14.18
N THR A 229 26.22 5.49 15.08
CA THR A 229 26.80 4.14 15.04
C THR A 229 25.77 3.02 15.16
N THR A 230 24.61 3.32 15.76
CA THR A 230 23.53 2.33 15.93
C THR A 230 22.67 2.15 14.70
N TRP A 231 22.63 3.13 13.78
CA TRP A 231 21.75 3.12 12.60
C TRP A 231 22.04 1.97 11.62
N LEU A 232 23.20 1.33 11.73
CA LEU A 232 23.55 0.15 10.94
C LEU A 232 22.60 -1.03 11.16
N VAL A 233 21.88 -1.10 12.30
CA VAL A 233 20.86 -2.14 12.54
C VAL A 233 19.66 -2.02 11.61
N LEU A 234 19.43 -0.85 10.99
CA LEU A 234 18.38 -0.67 9.98
C LEU A 234 18.64 -1.49 8.70
N LEU A 235 19.88 -1.92 8.47
CA LEU A 235 20.27 -2.71 7.30
C LEU A 235 19.94 -4.20 7.43
N LEU A 236 19.54 -4.69 8.60
CA LEU A 236 19.30 -6.12 8.85
C LEU A 236 18.31 -6.77 7.85
N PRO A 237 17.16 -6.14 7.48
CA PRO A 237 16.25 -6.71 6.48
C PRO A 237 16.89 -6.84 5.08
N VAL A 238 17.71 -5.88 4.67
CA VAL A 238 18.39 -5.88 3.36
C VAL A 238 19.53 -6.89 3.34
N LEU A 239 20.27 -7.03 4.45
CA LEU A 239 21.28 -8.08 4.61
C LEU A 239 20.65 -9.47 4.51
N LEU A 240 19.44 -9.66 5.07
CA LEU A 240 18.69 -10.91 4.92
C LEU A 240 18.26 -11.15 3.47
N LEU A 241 17.84 -10.10 2.75
CA LEU A 241 17.49 -10.17 1.34
C LEU A 241 18.67 -10.63 0.46
N ALA A 242 19.92 -10.32 0.84
CA ALA A 242 21.11 -10.72 0.09
C ALA A 242 21.30 -12.25 -0.03
N LEU A 243 20.68 -13.03 0.86
CA LEU A 243 20.66 -14.51 0.80
C LEU A 243 19.73 -15.06 -0.28
N VAL A 244 18.87 -14.24 -0.86
CA VAL A 244 17.85 -14.68 -1.84
C VAL A 244 18.44 -14.67 -3.24
N ARG A 245 19.28 -15.68 -3.51
CA ARG A 245 19.86 -15.93 -4.85
C ARG A 245 19.15 -17.06 -5.61
N THR A 246 18.14 -17.68 -4.98
CA THR A 246 17.44 -18.86 -5.51
C THR A 246 15.94 -18.76 -5.23
N PRO A 247 15.07 -19.19 -6.17
CA PRO A 247 13.61 -19.13 -6.01
C PRO A 247 13.08 -19.94 -4.80
N GLN A 248 13.80 -20.99 -4.40
CA GLN A 248 13.45 -21.88 -3.27
C GLN A 248 13.51 -21.19 -1.88
N ARG A 249 14.00 -19.95 -1.78
CA ARG A 249 14.12 -19.18 -0.53
C ARG A 249 13.00 -18.15 -0.35
N MET A 250 11.83 -18.40 -0.95
CA MET A 250 10.66 -17.52 -0.88
C MET A 250 10.34 -17.02 0.53
N GLN A 251 10.29 -17.94 1.50
CA GLN A 251 9.94 -17.61 2.89
C GLN A 251 10.88 -16.57 3.51
N VAL A 252 12.18 -16.66 3.20
CA VAL A 252 13.19 -15.71 3.68
C VAL A 252 13.00 -14.35 3.04
N ARG A 253 12.68 -14.31 1.73
CA ARG A 253 12.41 -13.06 1.01
C ARG A 253 11.15 -12.35 1.54
N VAL A 254 10.08 -13.12 1.78
CA VAL A 254 8.83 -12.57 2.33
C VAL A 254 9.08 -12.03 3.74
N VAL A 255 9.77 -12.78 4.61
CA VAL A 255 10.10 -12.28 5.95
C VAL A 255 10.98 -11.05 5.89
N ALA A 256 12.00 -11.00 5.02
CA ALA A 256 12.82 -9.81 4.84
C ALA A 256 11.96 -8.59 4.46
N GLY A 257 11.02 -8.76 3.53
CA GLY A 257 10.10 -7.70 3.10
C GLY A 257 9.13 -7.25 4.20
N VAL A 258 8.52 -8.19 4.91
CA VAL A 258 7.64 -7.89 6.05
C VAL A 258 8.41 -7.15 7.14
N MET A 259 9.61 -7.61 7.49
CA MET A 259 10.42 -6.97 8.53
C MET A 259 10.93 -5.60 8.10
N ALA A 260 11.28 -5.40 6.83
CA ALA A 260 11.61 -4.07 6.30
C ALA A 260 10.44 -3.09 6.45
N LEU A 261 9.21 -3.52 6.13
CA LEU A 261 8.01 -2.70 6.30
C LEU A 261 7.70 -2.42 7.77
N LEU A 262 7.84 -3.41 8.65
CA LEU A 262 7.58 -3.23 10.09
C LEU A 262 8.61 -2.32 10.75
N VAL A 263 9.89 -2.46 10.41
CA VAL A 263 10.95 -1.55 10.86
C VAL A 263 10.69 -0.14 10.37
N GLN A 264 10.35 0.03 9.09
CA GLN A 264 10.07 1.36 8.54
C GLN A 264 8.83 1.96 9.20
N LEU A 265 7.76 1.17 9.40
CA LEU A 265 6.55 1.62 10.09
C LEU A 265 6.86 2.06 11.53
N TRP A 266 7.68 1.30 12.26
CA TRP A 266 8.10 1.66 13.60
C TRP A 266 8.87 2.99 13.62
N LEU A 267 9.83 3.19 12.70
CA LEU A 267 10.55 4.46 12.55
C LEU A 267 9.61 5.62 12.21
N THR A 268 8.63 5.41 11.33
CA THR A 268 7.62 6.42 11.02
C THR A 268 6.84 6.82 12.27
N MET A 269 6.43 5.85 13.10
CA MET A 269 5.72 6.14 14.34
C MET A 269 6.61 6.85 15.36
N GLU A 270 7.87 6.43 15.51
CA GLU A 270 8.85 7.07 16.39
C GLU A 270 9.07 8.55 16.01
N VAL A 271 9.26 8.84 14.71
CA VAL A 271 9.41 10.21 14.22
C VAL A 271 8.14 11.04 14.42
N LEU A 272 6.96 10.45 14.22
CA LEU A 272 5.69 11.16 14.43
C LEU A 272 5.40 11.42 15.92
N GLU A 273 5.81 10.52 16.82
CA GLU A 273 5.66 10.69 18.27
C GLU A 273 6.67 11.69 18.84
N VAL A 274 7.89 11.73 18.29
CA VAL A 274 9.05 12.46 18.83
C VAL A 274 9.49 13.59 17.88
N PHE A 275 8.53 14.22 17.20
CA PHE A 275 8.76 15.11 16.06
C PHE A 275 9.81 16.23 16.29
N PHE A 276 9.95 16.74 17.51
CA PHE A 276 10.89 17.83 17.83
C PHE A 276 12.24 17.39 18.40
N ASP A 277 12.44 16.10 18.67
CA ASP A 277 13.64 15.58 19.33
C ASP A 277 14.40 14.56 18.45
N THR A 278 13.92 14.30 17.23
CA THR A 278 14.65 13.47 16.26
C THR A 278 15.68 14.30 15.47
N PRO A 279 16.97 13.94 15.49
CA PRO A 279 17.97 14.64 14.69
C PRO A 279 17.69 14.50 13.18
N GLU A 280 17.83 15.57 12.41
CA GLU A 280 17.61 15.57 10.94
C GLU A 280 18.41 14.45 10.24
N ALA A 281 19.65 14.23 10.68
CA ALA A 281 20.51 13.18 10.13
C ALA A 281 19.93 11.76 10.30
N ALA A 282 19.21 11.48 11.39
CA ALA A 282 18.58 10.20 11.62
C ALA A 282 17.41 9.98 10.64
N SER A 283 16.55 11.00 10.47
CA SER A 283 15.46 11.01 9.50
C SER A 283 15.95 10.84 8.06
N VAL A 284 17.02 11.56 7.69
CA VAL A 284 17.68 11.43 6.39
C VAL A 284 18.18 10.00 6.16
N VAL A 285 18.88 9.40 7.13
CA VAL A 285 19.41 8.03 6.99
C VAL A 285 18.28 7.00 6.90
N ALA A 286 17.25 7.12 7.74
CA ALA A 286 16.08 6.24 7.69
C ALA A 286 15.37 6.29 6.33
N ALA A 287 15.15 7.49 5.78
CA ALA A 287 14.55 7.67 4.46
C ALA A 287 15.42 7.09 3.34
N VAL A 288 16.74 7.32 3.38
CA VAL A 288 17.69 6.76 2.39
C VAL A 288 17.72 5.24 2.46
N VAL A 289 17.74 4.65 3.65
CA VAL A 289 17.71 3.19 3.83
C VAL A 289 16.41 2.62 3.26
N ALA A 290 15.26 3.26 3.48
CA ALA A 290 13.99 2.82 2.91
C ALA A 290 13.98 2.84 1.37
N VAL A 291 14.48 3.93 0.77
CA VAL A 291 14.62 4.10 -0.69
C VAL A 291 15.52 3.04 -1.30
N LEU A 292 16.71 2.83 -0.73
CA LEU A 292 17.65 1.81 -1.19
C LEU A 292 17.09 0.40 -1.02
N SER A 293 16.36 0.15 0.08
CA SER A 293 15.68 -1.10 0.33
C SER A 293 14.60 -1.36 -0.72
N ALA A 294 13.77 -0.37 -1.05
CA ALA A 294 12.73 -0.50 -2.06
C ALA A 294 13.31 -0.91 -3.43
N LEU A 295 14.43 -0.28 -3.84
CA LEU A 295 15.14 -0.66 -5.06
C LEU A 295 15.75 -2.06 -4.96
N ALA A 296 16.35 -2.42 -3.82
CA ALA A 296 16.94 -3.73 -3.61
C ALA A 296 15.89 -4.84 -3.74
N PHE A 297 14.71 -4.69 -3.12
CA PHE A 297 13.60 -5.65 -3.24
C PHE A 297 13.12 -5.80 -4.68
N ALA A 298 12.93 -4.69 -5.41
CA ALA A 298 12.52 -4.75 -6.80
C ALA A 298 13.58 -5.41 -7.70
N VAL A 299 14.86 -5.07 -7.53
CA VAL A 299 15.96 -5.65 -8.31
C VAL A 299 16.14 -7.13 -8.03
N VAL A 300 16.14 -7.54 -6.75
CA VAL A 300 16.31 -8.94 -6.37
C VAL A 300 15.15 -9.78 -6.89
N THR A 301 13.91 -9.31 -6.74
CA THR A 301 12.74 -10.08 -7.19
C THR A 301 12.69 -10.20 -8.71
N LEU A 302 13.06 -9.15 -9.46
CA LEU A 302 13.13 -9.22 -10.92
C LEU A 302 14.32 -10.03 -11.45
N ARG A 303 15.41 -10.15 -10.68
CA ARG A 303 16.55 -11.02 -11.05
C ARG A 303 16.29 -12.48 -10.73
N PHE A 304 15.59 -12.74 -9.62
CA PHE A 304 15.29 -14.07 -9.12
C PHE A 304 13.77 -14.17 -8.85
N PRO A 305 12.95 -14.22 -9.91
CA PRO A 305 11.51 -14.43 -9.76
C PRO A 305 11.31 -15.78 -9.08
N ALA A 306 10.32 -15.89 -8.20
CA ALA A 306 10.05 -17.12 -7.51
C ALA A 306 8.82 -17.84 -8.08
N GLU A 307 8.66 -19.09 -7.66
CA GLU A 307 7.65 -20.00 -8.24
C GLU A 307 6.20 -19.61 -7.89
N ASP A 308 6.00 -18.84 -6.83
CA ASP A 308 4.66 -18.38 -6.39
C ASP A 308 4.48 -16.90 -6.73
N ASP A 309 3.63 -16.67 -7.75
CA ASP A 309 3.23 -15.36 -8.25
C ASP A 309 2.79 -14.41 -7.12
N ARG A 310 2.10 -14.89 -6.07
CA ARG A 310 1.57 -14.01 -5.03
C ARG A 310 2.66 -13.36 -4.20
N ALA A 311 3.69 -14.13 -3.85
CA ALA A 311 4.78 -13.61 -3.05
C ALA A 311 5.81 -12.84 -3.91
N ASP A 312 5.90 -13.12 -5.21
CA ASP A 312 6.54 -12.24 -6.18
C ASP A 312 5.82 -10.88 -6.28
N LEU A 313 4.49 -10.89 -6.37
CA LEU A 313 3.69 -9.65 -6.34
C LEU A 313 3.92 -8.87 -5.04
N PHE A 314 3.90 -9.53 -3.88
CA PHE A 314 4.15 -8.89 -2.59
C PHE A 314 5.54 -8.23 -2.54
N THR A 315 6.59 -8.96 -2.94
CA THR A 315 7.98 -8.47 -2.84
C THR A 315 8.38 -7.50 -3.95
N THR A 316 7.69 -7.52 -5.10
CA THR A 316 7.95 -6.59 -6.21
C THR A 316 7.16 -5.29 -6.09
N PHE A 317 5.94 -5.32 -5.55
CA PHE A 317 5.05 -4.16 -5.50
C PHE A 317 4.83 -3.65 -4.08
N ILE A 318 4.30 -4.51 -3.21
CA ILE A 318 3.82 -4.09 -1.88
C ILE A 318 5.00 -3.64 -1.02
N VAL A 319 6.10 -4.38 -1.01
CA VAL A 319 7.28 -4.03 -0.20
C VAL A 319 7.93 -2.73 -0.70
N PRO A 320 8.33 -2.55 -1.97
CA PRO A 320 8.94 -1.30 -2.42
C PRO A 320 8.03 -0.08 -2.25
N LEU A 321 6.74 -0.19 -2.64
CA LEU A 321 5.82 0.94 -2.53
C LEU A 321 5.47 1.26 -1.08
N GLY A 322 5.28 0.23 -0.24
CA GLY A 322 5.03 0.40 1.19
C GLY A 322 6.20 1.08 1.89
N LEU A 323 7.44 0.69 1.58
CA LEU A 323 8.64 1.35 2.10
C LEU A 323 8.68 2.83 1.71
N LEU A 324 8.38 3.18 0.45
CA LEU A 324 8.37 4.56 -0.02
C LEU A 324 7.27 5.40 0.65
N VAL A 325 6.07 4.84 0.82
CA VAL A 325 4.96 5.52 1.50
C VAL A 325 5.28 5.76 2.98
N LEU A 326 5.83 4.75 3.67
CA LEU A 326 6.22 4.87 5.08
C LEU A 326 7.45 5.77 5.27
N ALA A 327 8.34 5.86 4.27
CA ALA A 327 9.46 6.78 4.28
C ALA A 327 9.04 8.25 4.11
N ALA A 328 7.90 8.52 3.48
CA ALA A 328 7.51 9.90 3.14
C ALA A 328 7.36 10.80 4.38
N PRO A 329 6.67 10.42 5.47
CA PRO A 329 6.61 11.24 6.68
C PRO A 329 7.98 11.39 7.38
N VAL A 330 8.82 10.35 7.33
CA VAL A 330 10.18 10.40 7.90
C VAL A 330 11.07 11.36 7.11
N ALA A 331 10.88 11.42 5.79
CA ALA A 331 11.59 12.31 4.91
C ALA A 331 11.01 13.73 4.87
N ALA A 332 9.88 13.98 5.53
CA ALA A 332 9.22 15.28 5.55
C ALA A 332 10.19 16.38 6.04
N ASP A 333 10.05 17.58 5.49
CA ASP A 333 10.93 18.74 5.77
C ASP A 333 12.43 18.55 5.45
N THR A 334 12.85 17.38 4.94
CA THR A 334 14.23 17.13 4.48
C THR A 334 14.32 17.09 2.96
N TRP A 335 15.53 17.28 2.41
CA TRP A 335 15.76 17.11 0.96
C TRP A 335 15.50 15.68 0.47
N THR A 336 15.50 14.68 1.36
CA THR A 336 15.34 13.27 1.00
C THR A 336 13.94 12.91 0.51
N ILE A 337 12.91 13.74 0.79
CA ILE A 337 11.56 13.54 0.25
C ILE A 337 11.58 13.48 -1.29
N TRP A 338 12.51 14.21 -1.91
CA TRP A 338 12.69 14.23 -3.36
C TRP A 338 13.22 12.92 -3.92
N LEU A 339 13.81 12.04 -3.11
CA LEU A 339 14.28 10.73 -3.55
C LEU A 339 13.11 9.80 -3.94
N LEU A 340 11.88 10.06 -3.49
CA LEU A 340 10.71 9.27 -3.86
C LEU A 340 10.46 9.27 -5.38
N VAL A 341 10.63 10.43 -6.04
CA VAL A 341 10.40 10.59 -7.49
C VAL A 341 11.40 9.79 -8.34
N PRO A 342 12.74 9.97 -8.25
CA PRO A 342 13.69 9.19 -9.03
C PRO A 342 13.62 7.70 -8.69
N THR A 343 13.25 7.33 -7.46
CA THR A 343 13.10 5.92 -7.07
C THR A 343 11.91 5.27 -7.78
N THR A 344 10.75 5.91 -7.81
CA THR A 344 9.57 5.40 -8.54
C THR A 344 9.77 5.40 -10.05
N VAL A 345 10.50 6.38 -10.60
CA VAL A 345 10.96 6.36 -12.00
C VAL A 345 11.91 5.19 -12.26
N ALA A 346 12.85 4.89 -11.35
CA ALA A 346 13.74 3.75 -11.49
C ALA A 346 12.96 2.42 -11.45
N LEU A 347 11.94 2.29 -10.60
CA LEU A 347 11.03 1.14 -10.60
C LEU A 347 10.29 1.01 -11.94
N ALA A 348 9.79 2.12 -12.50
CA ALA A 348 9.14 2.13 -13.81
C ALA A 348 10.10 1.67 -14.92
N VAL A 349 11.30 2.26 -14.99
CA VAL A 349 12.31 1.89 -16.00
C VAL A 349 12.72 0.42 -15.87
N LEU A 350 12.94 -0.04 -14.64
CA LEU A 350 13.31 -1.43 -14.36
C LEU A 350 12.20 -2.40 -14.81
N GLY A 351 10.94 -2.08 -14.52
CA GLY A 351 9.80 -2.88 -14.93
C GLY A 351 9.60 -2.91 -16.45
N TYR A 352 9.68 -1.77 -17.14
CA TYR A 352 9.55 -1.73 -18.61
C TYR A 352 10.72 -2.41 -19.33
N ARG A 353 11.95 -2.37 -18.79
CA ARG A 353 13.10 -3.11 -19.34
C ARG A 353 12.94 -4.63 -19.26
N ARG A 354 12.07 -5.10 -18.38
CA ARG A 354 11.78 -6.53 -18.14
C ARG A 354 10.39 -6.93 -18.62
N GLU A 355 9.69 -6.04 -19.36
CA GLU A 355 8.30 -6.24 -19.80
C GLU A 355 7.33 -6.63 -18.65
N HIS A 356 7.63 -6.15 -17.45
CA HIS A 356 6.93 -6.50 -16.22
C HIS A 356 5.89 -5.44 -15.83
N LEU A 357 4.82 -5.84 -15.13
CA LEU A 357 3.77 -4.94 -14.61
C LEU A 357 4.32 -3.81 -13.70
N LEU A 358 5.51 -4.00 -13.12
CA LEU A 358 6.26 -2.97 -12.37
C LEU A 358 6.49 -1.71 -13.19
N GLY A 359 6.57 -1.82 -14.52
CA GLY A 359 6.71 -0.66 -15.38
C GLY A 359 5.54 0.31 -15.22
N VAL A 360 4.34 -0.18 -15.45
CA VAL A 360 3.09 0.59 -15.33
C VAL A 360 2.86 1.06 -13.89
N VAL A 361 3.10 0.18 -12.90
CA VAL A 361 2.93 0.54 -11.49
C VAL A 361 3.92 1.63 -11.07
N GLY A 362 5.17 1.58 -11.51
CA GLY A 362 6.17 2.61 -11.23
C GLY A 362 5.79 3.98 -11.80
N VAL A 363 5.15 4.02 -12.97
CA VAL A 363 4.65 5.27 -13.57
C VAL A 363 3.51 5.86 -12.75
N CYS A 364 2.56 5.03 -12.32
CA CYS A 364 1.50 5.46 -11.41
C CYS A 364 2.09 5.94 -10.07
N ALA A 365 3.05 5.20 -9.50
CA ALA A 365 3.72 5.55 -8.26
C ALA A 365 4.51 6.85 -8.37
N THR A 366 5.04 7.19 -9.55
CA THR A 366 5.73 8.47 -9.80
C THR A 366 4.77 9.65 -9.63
N ALA A 367 3.54 9.55 -10.16
CA ALA A 367 2.52 10.58 -9.96
C ALA A 367 2.16 10.73 -8.47
N VAL A 368 2.03 9.62 -7.74
CA VAL A 368 1.78 9.63 -6.29
C VAL A 368 2.96 10.22 -5.52
N ALA A 369 4.20 9.91 -5.90
CA ALA A 369 5.40 10.46 -5.28
C ALA A 369 5.42 12.00 -5.37
N PHE A 370 5.05 12.58 -6.51
CA PHE A 370 4.90 14.03 -6.63
C PHE A 370 3.84 14.61 -5.70
N VAL A 371 2.69 13.92 -5.54
CA VAL A 371 1.65 14.35 -4.60
C VAL A 371 2.14 14.30 -3.16
N LEU A 372 2.87 13.24 -2.77
CA LEU A 372 3.46 13.13 -1.43
C LEU A 372 4.51 14.21 -1.18
N VAL A 373 5.40 14.45 -2.14
CA VAL A 373 6.39 15.54 -2.07
C VAL A 373 5.68 16.88 -1.93
N TRP A 374 4.65 17.14 -2.72
CA TRP A 374 3.89 18.39 -2.65
C TRP A 374 3.17 18.58 -1.31
N TRP A 375 2.59 17.50 -0.77
CA TRP A 375 1.85 17.54 0.50
C TRP A 375 2.74 17.72 1.73
N LEU A 376 3.93 17.10 1.71
CA LEU A 376 4.86 17.07 2.85
C LEU A 376 5.98 18.12 2.74
N THR A 377 6.07 18.86 1.63
CA THR A 377 6.98 20.00 1.53
C THR A 377 6.25 21.25 2.04
N PRO A 378 6.86 22.03 2.96
CA PRO A 378 6.23 23.22 3.50
C PRO A 378 6.01 24.30 2.43
N PRO A 379 4.99 25.16 2.61
CA PRO A 379 4.70 26.24 1.68
C PRO A 379 5.74 27.36 1.74
N PHE A 380 5.81 28.16 0.67
CA PHE A 380 6.68 29.33 0.57
C PHE A 380 6.63 30.24 1.80
N GLY A 381 7.81 30.67 2.28
CA GLY A 381 7.95 31.59 3.41
C GLY A 381 8.18 30.92 4.78
N ALA A 382 8.12 29.59 4.87
CA ALA A 382 8.41 28.84 6.10
C ALA A 382 9.93 28.61 6.35
N GLY A 383 10.81 29.31 5.63
CA GLY A 383 12.27 29.13 5.76
C GLY A 383 12.85 27.88 5.07
N ALA A 384 12.02 27.13 4.33
CA ALA A 384 12.46 25.95 3.60
C ALA A 384 13.26 26.30 2.34
N LEU A 385 14.32 25.52 2.08
CA LEU A 385 15.14 25.63 0.87
C LEU A 385 14.36 25.26 -0.40
N ILE A 386 13.23 24.55 -0.27
CA ILE A 386 12.42 24.01 -1.37
C ILE A 386 10.94 24.22 -1.04
N ASP A 387 10.19 24.74 -2.01
CA ASP A 387 8.79 25.14 -1.86
C ASP A 387 7.83 24.20 -2.62
N ALA A 388 6.70 23.86 -2.00
CA ALA A 388 5.59 23.14 -2.61
C ALA A 388 5.19 23.73 -3.98
N THR A 389 5.33 25.04 -4.19
CA THR A 389 5.02 25.70 -5.46
C THR A 389 5.96 25.28 -6.61
N ILE A 390 7.24 25.02 -6.30
CA ILE A 390 8.23 24.48 -7.24
C ILE A 390 7.89 23.03 -7.60
N VAL A 391 7.36 22.26 -6.64
CA VAL A 391 6.92 20.87 -6.88
C VAL A 391 5.86 20.82 -7.97
N VAL A 392 4.90 21.75 -7.98
CA VAL A 392 3.86 21.82 -9.03
C VAL A 392 4.48 22.06 -10.41
N ALA A 393 5.47 22.94 -10.51
CA ALA A 393 6.15 23.22 -11.78
C ALA A 393 6.91 21.99 -12.30
N LEU A 394 7.69 21.35 -11.42
CA LEU A 394 8.42 20.11 -11.75
C LEU A 394 7.47 18.96 -12.08
N PHE A 395 6.33 18.87 -11.39
CA PHE A 395 5.29 17.90 -11.69
C PHE A 395 4.77 18.06 -13.11
N PHE A 396 4.45 19.28 -13.58
CA PHE A 396 3.93 19.45 -14.94
C PHE A 396 4.98 19.15 -16.01
N VAL A 397 6.25 19.48 -15.77
CA VAL A 397 7.34 19.05 -16.66
C VAL A 397 7.40 17.52 -16.72
N ALA A 398 7.37 16.85 -15.56
CA ALA A 398 7.36 15.39 -15.50
C ALA A 398 6.11 14.77 -16.12
N ALA A 399 4.93 15.39 -15.96
CA ALA A 399 3.67 14.95 -16.53
C ALA A 399 3.71 15.05 -18.06
N ILE A 400 4.24 16.14 -18.62
CA ILE A 400 4.47 16.28 -20.07
C ILE A 400 5.37 15.15 -20.58
N LEU A 401 6.49 14.90 -19.90
CA LEU A 401 7.41 13.82 -20.27
C LEU A 401 6.76 12.43 -20.16
N ALA A 402 5.97 12.20 -19.10
CA ALA A 402 5.24 10.95 -18.89
C ALA A 402 4.21 10.72 -20.00
N VAL A 403 3.46 11.75 -20.41
CA VAL A 403 2.52 11.68 -21.53
C VAL A 403 3.22 11.35 -22.83
N ILE A 404 4.32 12.06 -23.15
CA ILE A 404 5.10 11.81 -24.36
C ILE A 404 5.60 10.36 -24.35
N TRP A 405 6.11 9.90 -23.22
CA TRP A 405 6.65 8.56 -23.12
C TRP A 405 5.56 7.47 -23.19
N LEU A 406 4.40 7.66 -22.55
CA LEU A 406 3.26 6.73 -22.66
C LEU A 406 2.74 6.65 -24.10
N ASP A 407 2.71 7.78 -24.82
CA ASP A 407 2.39 7.84 -26.25
C ASP A 407 3.41 7.04 -27.08
N THR A 408 4.71 7.20 -26.85
CA THR A 408 5.74 6.39 -27.54
C THR A 408 5.66 4.89 -27.27
N ARG A 409 5.01 4.49 -26.18
CA ARG A 409 4.79 3.09 -25.80
C ARG A 409 3.43 2.56 -26.25
N GLU A 410 2.61 3.39 -26.90
CA GLU A 410 1.22 3.09 -27.26
C GLU A 410 0.41 2.53 -26.07
N GLU A 411 0.65 3.07 -24.87
CA GLU A 411 0.06 2.53 -23.63
C GLU A 411 -1.43 2.90 -23.52
N THR A 412 -2.28 1.87 -23.66
CA THR A 412 -3.74 2.00 -23.65
C THR A 412 -4.38 1.72 -22.29
N ARG A 413 -3.61 1.27 -21.29
CA ARG A 413 -4.13 1.07 -19.94
C ARG A 413 -4.52 2.41 -19.32
N VAL A 414 -5.69 2.46 -18.70
CA VAL A 414 -6.24 3.69 -18.09
C VAL A 414 -5.45 4.14 -16.86
N ALA A 415 -4.83 3.22 -16.12
CA ALA A 415 -4.25 3.51 -14.81
C ALA A 415 -3.18 4.63 -14.85
N PRO A 416 -2.12 4.58 -15.68
CA PRO A 416 -1.14 5.68 -15.75
C PRO A 416 -1.77 7.04 -16.01
N TRP A 417 -2.67 7.13 -16.99
CA TRP A 417 -3.36 8.37 -17.33
C TRP A 417 -4.19 8.89 -16.15
N ALA A 418 -4.96 8.02 -15.50
CA ALA A 418 -5.79 8.38 -14.36
C ALA A 418 -4.96 8.86 -13.16
N PHE A 419 -3.83 8.21 -12.85
CA PHE A 419 -2.94 8.61 -11.76
C PHE A 419 -2.29 9.98 -12.01
N TRP A 420 -1.77 10.23 -13.21
CA TRP A 420 -1.19 11.53 -13.57
C TRP A 420 -2.24 12.63 -13.60
N LEU A 421 -3.45 12.33 -14.08
CA LEU A 421 -4.55 13.28 -14.10
C LEU A 421 -5.07 13.61 -12.70
N GLY A 422 -5.22 12.59 -11.85
CA GLY A 422 -5.58 12.76 -10.44
C GLY A 422 -4.53 13.57 -9.68
N ALA A 423 -3.25 13.24 -9.88
CA ALA A 423 -2.14 14.01 -9.30
C ALA A 423 -2.16 15.47 -9.77
N ALA A 424 -2.43 15.73 -11.06
CA ALA A 424 -2.55 17.09 -11.58
C ALA A 424 -3.65 17.90 -10.89
N LEU A 425 -4.82 17.29 -10.64
CA LEU A 425 -5.89 17.92 -9.86
C LEU A 425 -5.48 18.20 -8.42
N THR A 426 -4.80 17.25 -7.76
CA THR A 426 -4.36 17.39 -6.38
C THR A 426 -3.32 18.50 -6.22
N VAL A 427 -2.25 18.50 -7.02
CA VAL A 427 -1.17 19.49 -6.88
C VAL A 427 -1.59 20.89 -7.33
N THR A 428 -2.59 21.00 -8.21
CA THR A 428 -3.17 22.30 -8.61
C THR A 428 -4.34 22.74 -7.73
N PHE A 429 -4.60 22.04 -6.62
CA PHE A 429 -5.73 22.34 -5.74
C PHE A 429 -5.71 23.78 -5.24
N THR A 430 -4.53 24.31 -4.85
CA THR A 430 -4.40 25.70 -4.38
C THR A 430 -4.81 26.72 -5.45
N LEU A 431 -4.30 26.55 -6.68
CA LEU A 431 -4.63 27.42 -7.81
C LEU A 431 -6.13 27.30 -8.16
N SER A 432 -6.64 26.07 -8.19
CA SER A 432 -8.06 25.77 -8.44
C SER A 432 -8.99 26.40 -7.41
N ARG A 433 -8.63 26.30 -6.12
CA ARG A 433 -9.38 26.91 -5.02
C ARG A 433 -9.46 28.41 -5.22
N ASN A 434 -8.34 29.08 -5.50
CA ASN A 434 -8.31 30.54 -5.64
C ASN A 434 -9.10 31.04 -6.87
N VAL A 435 -9.11 30.25 -7.95
CA VAL A 435 -9.96 30.50 -9.13
C VAL A 435 -11.46 30.34 -8.81
N LEU A 436 -11.84 29.44 -7.91
CA LEU A 436 -13.24 29.14 -7.61
C LEU A 436 -13.83 29.96 -6.45
N THR A 437 -13.02 30.42 -5.49
CA THR A 437 -13.51 31.05 -4.24
C THR A 437 -13.43 32.57 -4.20
N LYS A 438 -13.37 33.25 -5.36
CA LYS A 438 -13.25 34.72 -5.47
C LYS A 438 -12.05 35.29 -4.67
N SER A 439 -10.92 34.60 -4.70
CA SER A 439 -9.68 35.03 -4.01
C SER A 439 -8.55 35.31 -5.02
N PRO A 440 -8.68 36.37 -5.85
CA PRO A 440 -7.80 36.60 -6.99
C PRO A 440 -6.37 37.05 -6.63
N LEU A 441 -6.14 37.51 -5.39
CA LEU A 441 -4.84 38.05 -4.97
C LEU A 441 -3.69 37.05 -5.15
N TRP A 442 -3.93 35.76 -4.92
CA TRP A 442 -2.89 34.74 -5.10
C TRP A 442 -2.60 34.47 -6.59
N LEU A 443 -3.56 34.73 -7.48
CA LEU A 443 -3.42 34.51 -8.92
C LEU A 443 -2.53 35.56 -9.60
N THR A 444 -2.21 36.66 -8.91
CA THR A 444 -1.33 37.72 -9.43
C THR A 444 0.15 37.46 -9.15
N ASP A 445 0.48 36.38 -8.44
CA ASP A 445 1.87 35.95 -8.26
C ASP A 445 2.48 35.46 -9.60
N HIS A 446 3.74 35.78 -9.85
CA HIS A 446 4.50 35.28 -11.00
C HIS A 446 4.55 33.74 -11.01
N ILE A 447 4.62 33.11 -9.83
CA ILE A 447 4.69 31.65 -9.77
C ILE A 447 3.35 31.04 -10.19
N ALA A 448 2.22 31.66 -9.83
CA ALA A 448 0.90 31.24 -10.29
C ALA A 448 0.77 31.34 -11.83
N LEU A 449 1.33 32.39 -12.43
CA LEU A 449 1.39 32.53 -13.89
C LEU A 449 2.25 31.44 -14.54
N VAL A 450 3.42 31.11 -13.98
CA VAL A 450 4.27 30.02 -14.48
C VAL A 450 3.54 28.69 -14.42
N GLN A 451 2.84 28.38 -13.32
CA GLN A 451 2.02 27.18 -13.20
C GLN A 451 0.91 27.15 -14.26
N ALA A 452 0.19 28.25 -14.46
CA ALA A 452 -0.83 28.36 -15.51
C ALA A 452 -0.24 28.11 -16.91
N GLY A 453 0.94 28.67 -17.20
CA GLY A 453 1.66 28.42 -18.45
C GLY A 453 2.02 26.93 -18.64
N LEU A 454 2.52 26.27 -17.60
CA LEU A 454 2.83 24.85 -17.63
C LEU A 454 1.59 23.97 -17.80
N ILE A 455 0.46 24.32 -17.17
CA ILE A 455 -0.83 23.66 -17.38
C ILE A 455 -1.27 23.82 -18.84
N ALA A 456 -1.16 25.02 -19.43
CA ALA A 456 -1.45 25.26 -20.85
C ALA A 456 -0.61 24.36 -21.76
N VAL A 457 0.70 24.26 -21.52
CA VAL A 457 1.59 23.38 -22.29
C VAL A 457 1.18 21.92 -22.12
N PHE A 458 0.90 21.47 -20.89
CA PHE A 458 0.42 20.12 -20.61
C PHE A 458 -0.87 19.79 -21.37
N LEU A 459 -1.85 20.69 -21.36
CA LEU A 459 -3.10 20.54 -22.13
C LEU A 459 -2.83 20.53 -23.65
N GLY A 460 -1.91 21.38 -24.14
CA GLY A 460 -1.49 21.38 -25.54
C GLY A 460 -0.86 20.05 -25.96
N VAL A 461 -0.01 19.47 -25.12
CA VAL A 461 0.59 18.15 -25.34
C VAL A 461 -0.48 17.05 -25.32
N MET A 462 -1.41 17.06 -24.35
CA MET A 462 -2.56 16.15 -24.33
C MET A 462 -3.35 16.18 -25.65
N LEU A 463 -3.70 17.38 -26.13
CA LEU A 463 -4.44 17.55 -27.37
C LEU A 463 -3.64 17.08 -28.59
N SER A 464 -2.33 17.31 -28.62
CA SER A 464 -1.45 16.82 -29.70
C SER A 464 -1.39 15.29 -29.77
N ARG A 465 -1.60 14.61 -28.64
CA ARG A 465 -1.59 13.13 -28.50
C ARG A 465 -2.99 12.51 -28.47
N ARG A 466 -4.01 13.21 -29.01
CA ARG A 466 -5.40 12.75 -29.06
C ARG A 466 -5.62 11.36 -29.68
N LYS A 467 -4.70 10.88 -30.52
CA LYS A 467 -4.79 9.55 -31.16
C LYS A 467 -4.72 8.41 -30.13
N VAL A 468 -3.70 8.41 -29.25
CA VAL A 468 -3.55 7.39 -28.20
C VAL A 468 -4.67 7.51 -27.17
N LEU A 469 -5.06 8.75 -26.82
CA LEU A 469 -6.18 9.01 -25.93
C LEU A 469 -7.53 8.49 -26.49
N GLY A 470 -7.69 8.51 -27.82
CA GLY A 470 -8.86 7.95 -28.48
C GLY A 470 -8.99 6.43 -28.36
N GLY A 471 -7.90 5.72 -28.04
CA GLY A 471 -7.90 4.29 -27.76
C GLY A 471 -8.40 3.92 -26.36
N LEU A 472 -8.56 4.90 -25.46
CA LEU A 472 -9.06 4.68 -24.11
C LEU A 472 -10.58 4.41 -24.11
N PRO A 473 -11.13 3.72 -23.10
CA PRO A 473 -12.57 3.56 -22.97
C PRO A 473 -13.28 4.92 -22.81
N VAL A 474 -14.51 5.03 -23.33
CA VAL A 474 -15.26 6.30 -23.41
C VAL A 474 -15.37 7.02 -22.07
N TRP A 475 -15.60 6.28 -20.98
CA TRP A 475 -15.69 6.88 -19.63
C TRP A 475 -14.38 7.58 -19.21
N ALA A 476 -13.22 7.03 -19.60
CA ALA A 476 -11.92 7.61 -19.29
C ALA A 476 -11.65 8.85 -20.16
N GLN A 477 -12.09 8.83 -21.43
CA GLN A 477 -12.03 10.00 -22.29
C GLN A 477 -12.88 11.15 -21.74
N VAL A 478 -14.10 10.85 -21.25
CA VAL A 478 -14.97 11.83 -20.61
C VAL A 478 -14.34 12.40 -19.35
N ALA A 479 -13.77 11.54 -18.48
CA ALA A 479 -13.06 12.00 -17.29
C ALA A 479 -11.87 12.92 -17.64
N LEU A 480 -11.08 12.55 -18.65
CA LEU A 480 -9.96 13.36 -19.15
C LEU A 480 -10.45 14.71 -19.70
N ALA A 481 -11.56 14.73 -20.43
CA ALA A 481 -12.14 15.96 -20.95
C ALA A 481 -12.64 16.88 -19.83
N VAL A 482 -13.33 16.34 -18.81
CA VAL A 482 -13.80 17.12 -17.65
C VAL A 482 -12.63 17.75 -16.89
N VAL A 483 -11.57 16.99 -16.64
CA VAL A 483 -10.37 17.53 -15.98
C VAL A 483 -9.63 18.53 -16.87
N GLY A 484 -9.53 18.25 -18.16
CA GLY A 484 -8.93 19.16 -19.13
C GLY A 484 -9.67 20.50 -19.19
N LEU A 485 -11.01 20.47 -19.13
CA LEU A 485 -11.84 21.67 -19.05
C LEU A 485 -11.56 22.43 -17.74
N HIS A 486 -11.58 21.76 -16.59
CA HIS A 486 -11.24 22.39 -15.30
C HIS A 486 -9.87 23.06 -15.33
N LEU A 487 -8.83 22.35 -15.77
CA LEU A 487 -7.47 22.87 -15.89
C LEU A 487 -7.37 24.02 -16.90
N SER A 488 -8.14 23.99 -18.00
CA SER A 488 -8.20 25.09 -18.96
C SER A 488 -8.79 26.36 -18.35
N MET A 489 -9.83 26.23 -17.52
CA MET A 489 -10.41 27.34 -16.78
C MET A 489 -9.40 27.93 -15.80
N VAL A 490 -8.75 27.08 -15.01
CA VAL A 490 -7.71 27.51 -14.06
C VAL A 490 -6.62 28.30 -14.77
N THR A 491 -6.19 27.84 -15.94
CA THR A 491 -5.17 28.50 -16.76
C THR A 491 -5.61 29.87 -17.24
N VAL A 492 -6.79 29.96 -17.89
CA VAL A 492 -7.29 31.20 -18.49
C VAL A 492 -7.61 32.25 -17.43
N VAL A 493 -8.27 31.86 -16.34
CA VAL A 493 -8.62 32.79 -15.26
C VAL A 493 -7.38 33.32 -14.58
N THR A 494 -6.39 32.48 -14.29
CA THR A 494 -5.12 32.92 -13.68
C THR A 494 -4.41 33.91 -14.58
N ALA A 495 -4.24 33.59 -15.88
CA ALA A 495 -3.57 34.46 -16.82
C ALA A 495 -4.28 35.81 -17.01
N ALA A 496 -5.62 35.81 -17.11
CA ALA A 496 -6.42 37.03 -17.23
C ALA A 496 -6.36 37.89 -15.96
N THR A 497 -6.40 37.26 -14.78
CA THR A 497 -6.29 37.95 -13.48
C THR A 497 -4.93 38.60 -13.32
N TRP A 498 -3.86 37.85 -13.63
CA TRP A 498 -2.49 38.35 -13.59
C TRP A 498 -2.29 39.53 -14.55
N LEU A 499 -2.73 39.39 -15.80
CA LEU A 499 -2.63 40.45 -16.81
C LEU A 499 -3.42 41.70 -16.40
N GLY A 500 -4.63 41.51 -15.88
CA GLY A 500 -5.45 42.60 -15.36
C GLY A 500 -4.77 43.34 -14.22
N SER A 501 -4.13 42.61 -13.29
CA SER A 501 -3.35 43.20 -12.21
C SER A 501 -2.16 43.99 -12.70
N ALA A 502 -1.40 43.45 -13.67
CA ALA A 502 -0.25 44.12 -14.25
C ALA A 502 -0.62 45.45 -14.94
N VAL A 503 -1.81 45.54 -15.55
CA VAL A 503 -2.27 46.74 -16.26
C VAL A 503 -2.95 47.76 -15.34
N GLY A 504 -3.80 47.30 -14.43
CA GLY A 504 -4.73 48.15 -13.67
C GLY A 504 -4.65 48.01 -12.15
N GLY A 505 -3.59 47.42 -11.62
CA GLY A 505 -3.41 47.18 -10.19
C GLY A 505 -4.57 46.37 -9.59
N THR A 506 -5.02 46.75 -8.39
CA THR A 506 -6.09 46.03 -7.68
C THR A 506 -7.42 46.03 -8.41
N GLY A 507 -7.78 47.14 -9.08
CA GLY A 507 -9.02 47.23 -9.87
C GLY A 507 -8.95 46.37 -11.13
N GLY A 508 -7.80 46.40 -11.82
CA GLY A 508 -7.55 45.56 -12.98
C GLY A 508 -7.49 44.07 -12.66
N MET A 509 -7.00 43.68 -11.48
CA MET A 509 -7.00 42.29 -11.00
C MET A 509 -8.42 41.71 -10.95
N TRP A 510 -9.35 42.40 -10.27
CA TRP A 510 -10.75 41.95 -10.17
C TRP A 510 -11.43 41.91 -11.53
N LEU A 511 -11.20 42.93 -12.36
CA LEU A 511 -11.73 42.96 -13.72
C LEU A 511 -11.18 41.78 -14.54
N GLY A 512 -9.88 41.49 -14.45
CA GLY A 512 -9.23 40.36 -15.10
C GLY A 512 -9.77 39.01 -14.64
N TYR A 513 -10.04 38.85 -13.35
CA TYR A 513 -10.69 37.66 -12.78
C TYR A 513 -12.10 37.44 -13.35
N LEU A 514 -12.92 38.49 -13.41
CA LEU A 514 -14.28 38.42 -13.97
C LEU A 514 -14.25 38.17 -15.48
N ILE A 515 -13.38 38.86 -16.22
CA ILE A 515 -13.19 38.65 -17.67
C ILE A 515 -12.71 37.22 -17.94
N GLY A 516 -11.77 36.71 -17.15
CA GLY A 516 -11.26 35.34 -17.28
C GLY A 516 -12.39 34.31 -17.17
N HIS A 517 -13.25 34.44 -16.15
CA HIS A 517 -14.39 33.53 -15.98
C HIS A 517 -15.40 33.63 -17.11
N ALA A 518 -15.72 34.84 -17.55
CA ALA A 518 -16.59 35.08 -18.70
C ALA A 518 -16.02 34.49 -19.99
N LEU A 519 -14.73 34.68 -20.23
CA LEU A 519 -14.01 34.19 -21.40
C LEU A 519 -14.03 32.66 -21.46
N VAL A 520 -13.80 31.98 -20.34
CA VAL A 520 -13.88 30.52 -20.27
C VAL A 520 -15.25 30.01 -20.72
N SER A 521 -16.33 30.61 -20.25
CA SER A 521 -17.69 30.19 -20.60
C SER A 521 -18.00 30.40 -22.08
N ILE A 522 -17.58 31.55 -22.62
CA ILE A 522 -17.69 31.83 -24.06
C ILE A 522 -16.87 30.81 -24.86
N LEU A 523 -15.62 30.55 -24.47
CA LEU A 523 -14.73 29.61 -25.16
C LEU A 523 -15.30 28.20 -25.16
N TRP A 524 -15.84 27.71 -24.05
CA TRP A 524 -16.45 26.39 -23.98
C TRP A 524 -17.69 26.30 -24.88
N MET A 525 -18.53 27.34 -24.91
CA MET A 525 -19.73 27.35 -25.76
C MET A 525 -19.37 27.43 -27.25
N VAL A 526 -18.40 28.26 -27.62
CA VAL A 526 -17.91 28.38 -29.00
C VAL A 526 -17.24 27.08 -29.43
N LEU A 527 -16.45 26.44 -28.56
CA LEU A 527 -15.85 25.14 -28.83
C LEU A 527 -16.92 24.06 -29.01
N ALA A 528 -17.98 24.05 -28.20
CA ALA A 528 -19.11 23.14 -28.38
C ALA A 528 -19.80 23.35 -29.73
N ALA A 529 -20.04 24.61 -30.11
CA ALA A 529 -20.61 24.95 -31.41
C ALA A 529 -19.71 24.47 -32.56
N TRP A 530 -18.40 24.70 -32.45
CA TRP A 530 -17.43 24.26 -33.44
C TRP A 530 -17.38 22.72 -33.56
N ILE A 531 -17.40 21.99 -32.45
CA ILE A 531 -17.45 20.52 -32.47
C ILE A 531 -18.72 20.01 -33.14
N LEU A 532 -19.87 20.62 -32.86
CA LEU A 532 -21.16 20.22 -33.43
C LEU A 532 -21.30 20.55 -34.92
N LEU A 533 -20.64 21.61 -35.40
CA LEU A 533 -20.88 22.17 -36.72
C LEU A 533 -19.71 21.99 -37.70
N ALA A 534 -18.46 21.91 -37.26
CA ALA A 534 -17.33 22.07 -38.17
C ALA A 534 -16.11 21.19 -37.86
N ALA A 535 -16.12 20.39 -36.79
CA ALA A 535 -14.93 19.63 -36.40
C ALA A 535 -14.53 18.58 -37.46
N PRO A 536 -13.39 18.78 -38.15
CA PRO A 536 -12.92 17.83 -39.15
C PRO A 536 -12.33 16.59 -38.46
N GLY A 537 -12.70 15.41 -38.95
CA GLY A 537 -12.13 14.13 -38.49
C GLY A 537 -12.84 13.45 -37.31
N LEU A 538 -13.98 13.97 -36.85
CA LEU A 538 -14.90 13.27 -35.95
C LEU A 538 -16.05 12.66 -36.76
N SER A 539 -16.52 11.46 -36.38
CA SER A 539 -17.75 10.91 -36.93
C SER A 539 -18.95 11.72 -36.46
N ASP A 540 -20.04 11.76 -37.24
CA ASP A 540 -21.25 12.53 -36.90
C ASP A 540 -21.83 12.18 -35.52
N ARG A 541 -21.72 10.91 -35.09
CA ARG A 541 -22.15 10.47 -33.77
C ARG A 541 -21.22 10.98 -32.66
N ALA A 542 -19.90 10.94 -32.89
CA ALA A 542 -18.91 11.39 -31.92
C ALA A 542 -18.93 12.92 -31.77
N SER A 543 -19.06 13.66 -32.88
CA SER A 543 -19.21 15.12 -32.85
C SER A 543 -20.49 15.52 -32.12
N LEU A 544 -21.62 14.83 -32.38
CA LEU A 544 -22.88 15.04 -31.67
C LEU A 544 -22.72 14.83 -30.16
N GLY A 545 -22.16 13.70 -29.75
CA GLY A 545 -21.99 13.38 -28.34
C GLY A 545 -21.08 14.38 -27.62
N ALA A 546 -19.85 14.56 -28.12
CA ALA A 546 -18.86 15.41 -27.47
C ALA A 546 -19.29 16.88 -27.43
N GLY A 547 -19.83 17.40 -28.54
CA GLY A 547 -20.29 18.78 -28.62
C GLY A 547 -21.52 19.06 -27.76
N MET A 548 -22.45 18.10 -27.64
CA MET A 548 -23.61 18.23 -26.75
C MET A 548 -23.21 18.23 -25.28
N VAL A 549 -22.33 17.30 -24.88
CA VAL A 549 -21.82 17.23 -23.49
C VAL A 549 -21.11 18.53 -23.11
N LEU A 550 -20.26 19.05 -24.00
CA LEU A 550 -19.56 20.31 -23.77
C LEU A 550 -20.54 21.51 -23.70
N ALA A 551 -21.55 21.55 -24.57
CA ALA A 551 -22.58 22.59 -24.52
C ALA A 551 -23.35 22.57 -23.19
N VAL A 552 -23.76 21.38 -22.73
CA VAL A 552 -24.44 21.22 -21.42
C VAL A 552 -23.52 21.66 -20.29
N ALA A 553 -22.25 21.26 -20.29
CA ALA A 553 -21.28 21.69 -19.28
C ALA A 553 -21.11 23.22 -19.25
N ALA A 554 -21.03 23.86 -20.43
CA ALA A 554 -20.95 25.31 -20.56
C ALA A 554 -22.22 26.00 -20.03
N VAL A 555 -23.42 25.49 -20.35
CA VAL A 555 -24.69 26.02 -19.80
C VAL A 555 -24.74 25.88 -18.29
N VAL A 556 -24.36 24.72 -17.74
CA VAL A 556 -24.34 24.48 -16.29
C VAL A 556 -23.42 25.47 -15.59
N LYS A 557 -22.19 25.66 -16.08
CA LYS A 557 -21.27 26.66 -15.52
C LYS A 557 -21.87 28.07 -15.59
N LEU A 558 -22.41 28.44 -16.74
CA LEU A 558 -22.98 29.76 -16.99
C LEU A 558 -24.17 30.08 -16.07
N VAL A 559 -25.01 29.09 -15.77
CA VAL A 559 -26.15 29.26 -14.87
C VAL A 559 -25.74 29.21 -13.39
N PHE A 560 -25.01 28.18 -12.96
CA PHE A 560 -24.77 27.97 -11.53
C PHE A 560 -23.61 28.79 -10.98
N PHE A 561 -22.52 28.93 -11.75
CA PHE A 561 -21.31 29.59 -11.28
C PHE A 561 -21.25 31.06 -11.72
N ASP A 562 -21.51 31.34 -13.01
CA ASP A 562 -21.30 32.67 -13.55
C ASP A 562 -22.40 33.66 -13.11
N LEU A 563 -23.65 33.24 -12.87
CA LEU A 563 -24.68 34.12 -12.28
C LEU A 563 -24.27 34.63 -10.90
N GLY A 564 -23.66 33.77 -10.08
CA GLY A 564 -23.21 34.13 -8.73
C GLY A 564 -21.85 34.84 -8.70
N THR A 565 -21.02 34.65 -9.73
CA THR A 565 -19.62 35.10 -9.74
C THR A 565 -19.38 36.35 -10.58
N LEU A 566 -19.88 36.39 -11.83
CA LEU A 566 -19.70 37.54 -12.71
C LEU A 566 -20.60 38.69 -12.26
N GLU A 567 -20.25 39.93 -12.54
CA GLU A 567 -21.11 41.09 -12.34
C GLU A 567 -20.92 42.11 -13.47
N GLY A 568 -21.87 43.03 -13.63
CA GLY A 568 -21.81 44.08 -14.66
C GLY A 568 -21.67 43.55 -16.08
N LEU A 569 -20.77 44.16 -16.85
CA LEU A 569 -20.61 43.92 -18.29
C LEU A 569 -20.12 42.50 -18.66
N PRO A 570 -19.09 41.90 -18.00
CA PRO A 570 -18.67 40.53 -18.30
C PRO A 570 -19.80 39.49 -18.21
N ARG A 571 -20.72 39.65 -17.24
CA ARG A 571 -21.90 38.77 -17.13
C ARG A 571 -22.80 38.90 -18.36
N ALA A 572 -23.16 40.12 -18.74
CA ALA A 572 -24.05 40.35 -19.89
C ALA A 572 -23.47 39.78 -21.19
N LEU A 573 -22.17 39.99 -21.43
CA LEU A 573 -21.48 39.48 -22.62
C LEU A 573 -21.41 37.95 -22.66
N ALA A 574 -21.07 37.31 -21.53
CA ALA A 574 -21.00 35.85 -21.44
C ALA A 574 -22.36 35.21 -21.79
N PHE A 575 -23.45 35.75 -21.24
CA PHE A 575 -24.81 35.28 -21.51
C PHE A 575 -25.24 35.52 -22.96
N LEU A 576 -25.02 36.72 -23.49
CA LEU A 576 -25.41 37.08 -24.85
C LEU A 576 -24.69 36.23 -25.89
N ILE A 577 -23.35 36.14 -25.80
CA ILE A 577 -22.54 35.41 -26.79
C ILE A 577 -22.83 33.91 -26.72
N SER A 578 -22.95 33.35 -25.50
CA SER A 578 -23.29 31.93 -25.34
C SER A 578 -24.70 31.62 -25.84
N GLY A 579 -25.66 32.52 -25.62
CA GLY A 579 -27.02 32.40 -26.16
C GLY A 579 -27.05 32.42 -27.68
N ILE A 580 -26.31 33.33 -28.32
CA ILE A 580 -26.16 33.37 -29.78
C ILE A 580 -25.54 32.07 -30.31
N ALA A 581 -24.52 31.54 -29.65
CA ALA A 581 -23.90 30.28 -30.04
C ALA A 581 -24.87 29.09 -29.96
N LEU A 582 -25.72 29.02 -28.92
CA LEU A 582 -26.78 28.00 -28.81
C LEU A 582 -27.82 28.12 -29.94
N LEU A 583 -28.25 29.35 -30.26
CA LEU A 583 -29.15 29.59 -31.38
C LEU A 583 -28.53 29.16 -32.72
N ALA A 584 -27.24 29.45 -32.93
CA ALA A 584 -26.51 29.02 -34.12
C ALA A 584 -26.43 27.48 -34.22
N ILE A 585 -26.13 26.79 -33.10
CA ILE A 585 -26.14 25.33 -33.03
C ILE A 585 -27.52 24.78 -33.43
N ALA A 586 -28.60 25.33 -32.85
CA ALA A 586 -29.95 24.87 -33.11
C ALA A 586 -30.38 25.09 -34.57
N ALA A 587 -30.14 26.29 -35.11
CA ALA A 587 -30.59 26.69 -36.45
C ALA A 587 -29.78 26.04 -37.59
N LEU A 588 -28.48 25.81 -37.40
CA LEU A 588 -27.63 25.21 -38.44
C LEU A 588 -27.72 23.68 -38.43
N ARG A 589 -28.05 23.07 -37.30
CA ARG A 589 -28.18 21.61 -37.20
C ARG A 589 -29.47 21.08 -37.81
N THR A 590 -30.59 21.80 -37.67
CA THR A 590 -31.85 21.44 -38.34
C THR A 590 -31.71 21.38 -39.85
N ARG A 591 -30.82 22.20 -40.44
CA ARG A 591 -30.50 22.17 -41.87
C ARG A 591 -29.63 20.98 -42.32
N ARG A 592 -28.99 20.25 -41.40
CA ARG A 592 -28.11 19.10 -41.70
C ARG A 592 -28.77 17.73 -41.52
N ARG A 593 -29.99 17.65 -40.99
CA ARG A 593 -30.77 16.40 -41.11
C ARG A 593 -31.06 16.19 -42.60
N PRO A 594 -30.66 15.08 -43.22
CA PRO A 594 -30.96 14.86 -44.63
C PRO A 594 -32.47 14.73 -44.77
N ALA A 595 -33.05 15.52 -45.69
CA ALA A 595 -34.42 15.40 -46.15
C ALA A 595 -34.76 13.99 -46.70
N GLY A 596 -33.75 13.13 -46.92
CA GLY A 596 -33.91 11.77 -47.43
C GLY A 596 -34.49 10.72 -46.46
N LEU A 597 -34.66 11.01 -45.16
CA LEU A 597 -35.38 10.10 -44.26
C LEU A 597 -36.90 10.29 -44.31
N GLU A 598 -37.37 11.50 -44.63
CA GLU A 598 -38.79 11.75 -44.90
C GLU A 598 -39.17 11.17 -46.27
N GLU A 599 -38.30 11.28 -47.29
CA GLU A 599 -38.51 10.63 -48.60
C GLU A 599 -38.53 9.10 -48.50
N GLN A 600 -37.60 8.46 -47.76
CA GLN A 600 -37.62 7.00 -47.61
C GLN A 600 -38.77 6.46 -46.74
N GLN A 601 -39.20 7.22 -45.73
CA GLN A 601 -40.39 6.84 -44.93
C GLN A 601 -41.68 7.10 -45.70
N TRP A 602 -41.73 8.15 -46.51
CA TRP A 602 -42.81 8.43 -47.43
C TRP A 602 -42.90 7.34 -48.51
N ASP A 603 -41.80 7.02 -49.19
CA ASP A 603 -41.73 5.96 -50.21
C ASP A 603 -42.06 4.58 -49.63
N GLN A 604 -41.64 4.26 -48.40
CA GLN A 604 -42.02 2.99 -47.75
C GLN A 604 -43.49 2.96 -47.30
N HIS A 605 -44.07 4.10 -46.93
CA HIS A 605 -45.49 4.19 -46.63
C HIS A 605 -46.34 4.13 -47.91
N GLU A 606 -45.87 4.73 -48.99
CA GLU A 606 -46.52 4.74 -50.31
C GLU A 606 -46.44 3.34 -50.96
N GLN A 607 -45.28 2.67 -50.92
CA GLN A 607 -45.14 1.27 -51.37
C GLN A 607 -45.95 0.27 -50.53
N ARG A 608 -46.19 0.55 -49.24
CA ARG A 608 -47.09 -0.27 -48.41
C ARG A 608 -48.57 0.01 -48.69
N ALA A 609 -48.90 1.22 -49.12
CA ALA A 609 -50.26 1.61 -49.51
C ALA A 609 -50.63 1.11 -50.91
N GLU A 610 -49.66 0.94 -51.82
CA GLU A 610 -49.87 0.36 -53.16
C GLU A 610 -49.95 -1.18 -53.18
N HIS A 611 -49.62 -1.85 -52.05
CA HIS A 611 -49.67 -3.31 -51.90
C HIS A 611 -50.76 -3.81 -50.94
N GLN A 612 -51.68 -2.94 -50.51
CA GLN A 612 -52.95 -3.28 -49.85
C GLN A 612 -54.11 -2.94 -50.78
#